data_AF-A0A3Q4GMK8-F1
#
_entry.id   AF-A0A3Q4GMK8-F1
#
_cell.length_a   1.000
_cell.length_b   1.000
_cell.length_c   1.000
_cell.angle_alpha   90.00
_cell.angle_beta   90.00
_cell.angle_gamma   90.00
#
_symmetry.space_group_name_H-M   'P 1'
#
loop_
_entity.id
_entity.type
_entity.pdbx_description
1 polymer ?
#
loop_
_entity_poly.entity_id
_entity_poly.type
_entity_poly.pdbx_seq_one_letter_code
_entity_poly.pdbx_strand_id
1 'polypeptide(L)'
;MVESQSCVHREGMYRWFSSLNSAQRAEFLCGLLDLCVPIELRFLGSCLEDLARKDYHSLRDAEIKANNPVDLSGLTNITDEVVRSKLLVSLALLGSDNREAAGVLYRTLTHIDTVINNYGLALNDGRTEEQFLLLFTMASNHPAFSFHQKQVLRQQLSQIQDILQASSGGGGGGEAQAAGQSGERAAICYAQPHHHYHRQSVSLPLSPLSPTACSLPDASAAYLPLSPCQACLTHCTCWHKVGIV
;
A
#
# COMPACT_ATOMS: atom_id res chain seq x y z
N MET A 1 -5.86 -38.21 13.97
CA MET A 1 -4.48 -37.94 13.50
C MET A 1 -4.37 -36.81 12.46
N VAL A 2 -5.46 -36.13 12.08
CA VAL A 2 -5.46 -35.06 11.05
C VAL A 2 -5.04 -33.69 11.61
N GLU A 3 -5.33 -33.40 12.90
CA GLU A 3 -4.97 -32.13 13.55
C GLU A 3 -3.44 -31.95 13.71
N SER A 4 -2.70 -33.05 13.81
CA SER A 4 -1.24 -33.01 13.94
C SER A 4 -0.56 -32.52 12.65
N GLN A 5 -1.13 -32.85 11.48
CA GLN A 5 -0.56 -32.51 10.19
C GLN A 5 -0.86 -31.06 9.79
N SER A 6 -2.06 -30.55 10.11
CA SER A 6 -2.41 -29.14 9.93
C SER A 6 -1.63 -28.22 10.87
N CYS A 7 -1.36 -28.67 12.10
CA CYS A 7 -0.54 -27.91 13.06
C CYS A 7 0.93 -27.79 12.63
N VAL A 8 1.55 -28.91 12.19
CA VAL A 8 2.93 -28.92 11.68
C VAL A 8 3.06 -28.09 10.40
N HIS A 9 2.06 -28.14 9.51
CA HIS A 9 2.05 -27.31 8.31
C HIS A 9 1.98 -25.81 8.66
N ARG A 10 1.09 -25.45 9.60
CA ARG A 10 0.96 -24.05 10.07
C ARG A 10 2.24 -23.54 10.74
N GLU A 11 2.87 -24.35 11.60
CA GLU A 11 4.14 -23.98 12.22
C GLU A 11 5.26 -23.82 11.18
N GLY A 12 5.31 -24.70 10.18
CA GLY A 12 6.21 -24.58 9.04
C GLY A 12 6.01 -23.28 8.26
N MET A 13 4.75 -22.89 8.01
CA MET A 13 4.42 -21.62 7.36
C MET A 13 4.89 -20.41 8.17
N TYR A 14 4.69 -20.41 9.49
CA TYR A 14 5.16 -19.31 10.34
C TYR A 14 6.69 -19.22 10.36
N ARG A 15 7.39 -20.36 10.46
CA ARG A 15 8.86 -20.37 10.38
C ARG A 15 9.36 -19.85 9.04
N TRP A 16 8.74 -20.27 7.94
CA TRP A 16 9.05 -19.76 6.61
C TRP A 16 8.81 -18.25 6.51
N PHE A 17 7.64 -17.77 6.94
CA PHE A 17 7.31 -16.34 6.91
C PHE A 17 8.26 -15.51 7.76
N SER A 18 8.68 -16.02 8.93
CA SER A 18 9.68 -15.37 9.78
C SER A 18 11.09 -15.34 9.18
N SER A 19 11.40 -16.24 8.23
CA SER A 19 12.68 -16.24 7.52
C SER A 19 12.75 -15.21 6.38
N LEU A 20 11.61 -14.68 5.93
CA LEU A 20 11.55 -13.65 4.90
C LEU A 20 12.07 -12.32 5.43
N ASN A 21 12.70 -11.52 4.57
CA ASN A 21 13.09 -10.15 4.92
C ASN A 21 11.86 -9.22 4.98
N SER A 22 12.06 -7.99 5.49
CA SER A 22 10.97 -7.04 5.71
C SER A 22 10.20 -6.68 4.42
N ALA A 23 10.89 -6.54 3.29
CA ALA A 23 10.26 -6.24 2.01
C ALA A 23 9.36 -7.40 1.55
N GLN A 24 9.88 -8.63 1.58
CA GLN A 24 9.14 -9.83 1.22
C GLN A 24 7.92 -10.07 2.10
N ARG A 25 8.03 -9.84 3.42
CA ARG A 25 6.87 -9.95 4.32
C ARG A 25 5.79 -8.92 3.97
N ALA A 26 6.17 -7.68 3.68
CA ALA A 26 5.23 -6.63 3.29
C ALA A 26 4.53 -6.96 1.97
N GLU A 27 5.28 -7.36 0.94
CA GLU A 27 4.72 -7.77 -0.36
C GLU A 27 3.76 -8.95 -0.21
N PHE A 28 4.18 -9.99 0.53
CA PHE A 28 3.35 -11.17 0.75
C PHE A 28 2.04 -10.84 1.48
N LEU A 29 2.11 -10.03 2.54
CA LEU A 29 0.91 -9.59 3.27
C LEU A 29 -0.02 -8.76 2.38
N CYS A 30 0.50 -7.83 1.57
CA CYS A 30 -0.29 -7.11 0.58
C CYS A 30 -0.98 -8.06 -0.40
N GLY A 31 -0.26 -9.06 -0.91
CA GLY A 31 -0.83 -10.07 -1.80
C GLY A 31 -1.94 -10.90 -1.15
N LEU A 32 -1.79 -11.26 0.13
CA LEU A 32 -2.87 -11.95 0.87
C LEU A 32 -4.10 -11.05 1.06
N LEU A 33 -3.90 -9.77 1.39
CA LEU A 33 -5.00 -8.83 1.57
C LEU A 33 -5.77 -8.60 0.25
N ASP A 34 -5.09 -8.59 -0.89
CA ASP A 34 -5.73 -8.46 -2.21
C ASP A 34 -6.65 -9.67 -2.57
N LEU A 35 -6.48 -10.81 -1.89
CA LEU A 35 -7.32 -12.00 -2.06
C LEU A 35 -8.54 -12.01 -1.13
N CYS A 36 -8.57 -11.16 -0.11
CA CYS A 36 -9.65 -11.11 0.87
C CYS A 36 -10.92 -10.44 0.32
N VAL A 37 -12.08 -10.88 0.81
CA VAL A 37 -13.36 -10.20 0.51
C VAL A 37 -13.59 -8.98 1.43
N PRO A 38 -14.49 -8.04 1.09
CA PRO A 38 -14.62 -6.78 1.84
C PRO A 38 -14.89 -6.92 3.34
N ILE A 39 -15.67 -7.93 3.76
CA ILE A 39 -15.96 -8.15 5.18
C ILE A 39 -14.73 -8.66 5.95
N GLU A 40 -13.91 -9.50 5.32
CA GLU A 40 -12.64 -9.98 5.88
C GLU A 40 -11.65 -8.84 6.02
N LEU A 41 -11.53 -7.99 4.99
CA LEU A 41 -10.70 -6.78 5.03
C LEU A 41 -11.12 -5.85 6.18
N ARG A 42 -12.44 -5.68 6.40
CA ARG A 42 -12.93 -4.84 7.50
C ARG A 42 -12.53 -5.41 8.86
N PHE A 43 -12.65 -6.72 9.04
CA PHE A 43 -12.23 -7.40 10.26
C PHE A 43 -10.71 -7.31 10.47
N LEU A 44 -9.93 -7.63 9.45
CA LEU A 44 -8.46 -7.55 9.50
C LEU A 44 -7.98 -6.12 9.78
N GLY A 45 -8.65 -5.11 9.22
CA GLY A 45 -8.40 -3.70 9.54
C GLY A 45 -8.51 -3.42 11.04
N SER A 46 -9.57 -3.91 11.71
CA SER A 46 -9.70 -3.77 13.17
C SER A 46 -8.60 -4.49 13.95
N CYS A 47 -8.16 -5.67 13.50
CA CYS A 47 -7.03 -6.38 14.11
C CYS A 47 -5.71 -5.60 13.95
N LEU A 48 -5.45 -5.06 12.77
CA LEU A 48 -4.26 -4.26 12.48
C LEU A 48 -4.24 -2.96 13.29
N GLU A 49 -5.37 -2.26 13.36
CA GLU A 49 -5.53 -1.06 14.18
C GLU A 49 -5.26 -1.34 15.67
N ASP A 50 -5.74 -2.48 16.20
CA ASP A 50 -5.51 -2.87 17.59
C ASP A 50 -4.03 -3.15 17.88
N LEU A 51 -3.35 -3.86 16.97
CA LEU A 51 -1.92 -4.14 17.07
C LEU A 51 -1.09 -2.86 16.99
N ALA A 52 -1.42 -1.97 16.05
CA ALA A 52 -0.69 -0.73 15.80
C ALA A 52 -0.95 0.36 16.85
N ARG A 53 -2.07 0.31 17.58
CA ARG A 53 -2.48 1.35 18.55
C ARG A 53 -1.41 1.68 19.59
N LYS A 54 -0.54 0.72 19.92
CA LYS A 54 0.54 0.88 20.90
C LYS A 54 1.53 1.98 20.52
N ASP A 55 1.76 2.17 19.22
CA ASP A 55 2.77 3.09 18.70
C ASP A 55 2.17 4.43 18.20
N TYR A 56 0.86 4.65 18.38
CA TYR A 56 0.19 5.84 17.86
C TYR A 56 0.76 7.14 18.44
N HIS A 57 1.01 7.17 19.75
CA HIS A 57 1.53 8.37 20.40
C HIS A 57 2.96 8.70 19.98
N SER A 58 3.82 7.69 19.79
CA SER A 58 5.21 7.89 19.39
C SER A 58 5.34 8.28 17.92
N LEU A 59 4.42 7.82 17.06
CA LEU A 59 4.48 8.06 15.62
C LEU A 59 3.67 9.28 15.16
N ARG A 60 2.86 9.89 16.03
CA ARG A 60 1.96 11.00 15.66
C ARG A 60 2.66 12.17 14.96
N ASP A 61 3.80 12.63 15.47
CA ASP A 61 4.53 13.74 14.84
C ASP A 61 5.13 13.35 13.49
N ALA A 62 5.53 12.09 13.34
CA ALA A 62 6.03 11.57 12.08
C ALA A 62 4.89 11.42 11.05
N GLU A 63 3.70 11.02 11.48
CA GLU A 63 2.49 10.92 10.64
C GLU A 63 2.06 12.29 10.13
N ILE A 64 2.07 13.32 10.97
CA ILE A 64 1.77 14.70 10.56
C ILE A 64 2.73 15.16 9.45
N LYS A 65 4.03 14.92 9.63
CA LYS A 65 5.06 15.25 8.63
C LYS A 65 4.92 14.42 7.35
N ALA A 66 4.59 13.14 7.48
CA ALA A 66 4.38 12.22 6.35
C ALA A 66 3.22 12.65 5.44
N ASN A 67 2.26 13.39 5.99
CA ASN A 67 1.10 13.88 5.26
C ASN A 67 1.21 15.36 4.84
N ASN A 68 2.36 16.00 5.08
CA ASN A 68 2.61 17.38 4.68
C ASN A 68 3.63 17.43 3.52
N PRO A 69 3.23 17.84 2.31
CA PRO A 69 4.13 17.87 1.14
C PRO A 69 5.34 18.79 1.32
N VAL A 70 5.22 19.85 2.13
CA VAL A 70 6.32 20.78 2.42
C VAL A 70 7.41 20.09 3.22
N ASP A 71 7.05 19.37 4.27
CA ASP A 71 8.01 18.64 5.12
C ASP A 71 8.70 17.52 4.33
N LEU A 72 7.96 16.86 3.44
CA LEU A 72 8.48 15.81 2.56
C LEU A 72 9.46 16.34 1.50
N SER A 73 9.28 17.58 1.04
CA SER A 73 10.11 18.16 -0.02
C SER A 73 11.59 18.29 0.37
N GLY A 74 11.89 18.31 1.67
CA GLY A 74 13.26 18.29 2.19
C GLY A 74 13.96 16.92 2.14
N LEU A 75 13.24 15.83 1.84
CA LEU A 75 13.77 14.48 1.78
C LEU A 75 14.21 14.14 0.35
N THR A 76 15.35 14.71 -0.09
CA THR A 76 15.80 14.58 -1.50
C THR A 76 16.88 13.52 -1.69
N ASN A 77 17.83 13.41 -0.76
CA ASN A 77 18.98 12.52 -0.92
C ASN A 77 18.70 11.11 -0.37
N ILE A 78 18.19 10.21 -1.21
CA ILE A 78 17.85 8.83 -0.83
C ILE A 78 19.07 7.96 -0.44
N THR A 79 20.30 8.39 -0.77
CA THR A 79 21.52 7.67 -0.38
C THR A 79 21.91 7.91 1.07
N ASP A 80 21.42 8.99 1.69
CA ASP A 80 21.62 9.28 3.10
C ASP A 80 20.75 8.35 3.97
N GLU A 81 21.36 7.67 4.95
CA GLU A 81 20.68 6.70 5.81
C GLU A 81 19.55 7.33 6.65
N VAL A 82 19.73 8.57 7.10
CA VAL A 82 18.73 9.28 7.91
C VAL A 82 17.54 9.70 7.04
N VAL A 83 17.80 10.23 5.85
CA VAL A 83 16.75 10.56 4.87
C VAL A 83 15.98 9.32 4.46
N ARG A 84 16.67 8.21 4.18
CA ARG A 84 16.05 6.93 3.80
C ARG A 84 15.18 6.36 4.91
N SER A 85 15.65 6.41 6.16
CA SER A 85 14.87 6.01 7.33
C SER A 85 13.61 6.86 7.48
N LYS A 86 13.71 8.18 7.26
CA LYS A 86 12.55 9.08 7.27
C LYS A 86 11.57 8.76 6.14
N LEU A 87 12.05 8.47 4.93
CA LEU A 87 11.20 8.10 3.80
C LEU A 87 10.43 6.79 4.05
N LEU A 88 11.07 5.79 4.66
CA LEU A 88 10.40 4.55 5.08
C LEU A 88 9.26 4.84 6.07
N VAL A 89 9.54 5.62 7.11
CA VAL A 89 8.53 6.02 8.10
C VAL A 89 7.42 6.85 7.43
N SER A 90 7.77 7.78 6.54
CA SER A 90 6.79 8.59 5.81
C SER A 90 5.88 7.75 4.92
N LEU A 91 6.41 6.74 4.20
CA LEU A 91 5.58 5.82 3.42
C LEU A 91 4.68 4.94 4.30
N ALA A 92 5.14 4.55 5.49
CA ALA A 92 4.36 3.75 6.42
C ALA A 92 3.16 4.52 7.00
N LEU A 93 3.32 5.83 7.18
CA LEU A 93 2.35 6.71 7.83
C LEU A 93 1.59 7.63 6.84
N LEU A 94 1.81 7.45 5.54
CA LEU A 94 1.15 8.24 4.51
C LEU A 94 -0.34 7.87 4.43
N GLY A 95 -1.21 8.87 4.45
CA GLY A 95 -2.65 8.68 4.28
C GLY A 95 -2.98 8.07 2.92
N SER A 96 -3.89 7.10 2.91
CA SER A 96 -4.21 6.31 1.71
C SER A 96 -4.76 7.12 0.52
N ASP A 97 -5.32 8.29 0.80
CA ASP A 97 -5.94 9.23 -0.13
C ASP A 97 -5.08 10.49 -0.37
N ASN A 98 -3.96 10.65 0.32
CA ASN A 98 -3.11 11.84 0.22
C ASN A 98 -2.22 11.80 -1.03
N ARG A 99 -2.83 12.10 -2.19
CA ARG A 99 -2.16 12.10 -3.50
C ARG A 99 -1.07 13.16 -3.63
N GLU A 100 -1.19 14.28 -2.92
CA GLU A 100 -0.23 15.37 -2.99
C GLU A 100 1.10 14.99 -2.34
N ALA A 101 1.06 14.52 -1.09
CA ALA A 101 2.22 14.00 -0.38
C ALA A 101 2.84 12.78 -1.10
N ALA A 102 1.99 11.86 -1.58
CA ALA A 102 2.43 10.74 -2.42
C ALA A 102 3.17 11.22 -3.68
N GLY A 103 2.71 12.31 -4.31
CA GLY A 103 3.36 12.91 -5.46
C GLY A 103 4.76 13.44 -5.18
N VAL A 104 4.99 14.01 -4.00
CA VAL A 104 6.34 14.44 -3.56
C VAL A 104 7.25 13.23 -3.38
N LEU A 105 6.79 12.22 -2.63
CA LEU A 105 7.54 10.98 -2.42
C LEU A 105 7.85 10.26 -3.74
N TYR A 106 6.87 10.21 -4.66
CA TYR A 106 7.07 9.62 -5.98
C TYR A 106 8.23 10.29 -6.72
N ARG A 107 8.23 11.63 -6.79
CA ARG A 107 9.30 12.38 -7.47
C ARG A 107 10.66 12.15 -6.84
N THR A 108 10.74 12.09 -5.51
CA THR A 108 11.97 11.74 -4.79
C THR A 108 12.46 10.34 -5.17
N LEU A 109 11.55 9.35 -5.18
CA LEU A 109 11.90 7.94 -5.46
C LEU A 109 12.22 7.66 -6.92
N THR A 110 11.68 8.44 -7.87
CA THR A 110 11.86 8.22 -9.31
C THR A 110 12.79 9.22 -9.97
N HIS A 111 13.62 9.94 -9.22
CA HIS A 111 14.61 10.83 -9.82
C HIS A 111 15.72 9.98 -10.49
N ILE A 112 15.56 9.75 -11.80
CA ILE A 112 16.22 8.69 -12.61
C ILE A 112 17.75 8.69 -12.51
N ASP A 113 18.40 9.85 -12.53
CA ASP A 113 19.87 9.95 -12.52
C ASP A 113 20.50 9.51 -11.18
N THR A 114 19.75 9.61 -10.09
CA THR A 114 20.18 9.27 -8.74
C THR A 114 19.94 7.82 -8.39
N VAL A 115 18.84 7.26 -8.88
CA VAL A 115 18.35 5.92 -8.56
C VAL A 115 19.28 4.88 -9.19
N ILE A 116 19.47 4.91 -10.51
CA ILE A 116 20.27 3.90 -11.23
C ILE A 116 21.79 4.01 -10.94
N ASN A 117 22.34 5.23 -10.95
CA ASN A 117 23.78 5.42 -10.75
C ASN A 117 24.24 5.23 -9.29
N ASN A 118 23.37 5.50 -8.29
CA ASN A 118 23.75 5.31 -6.90
C ASN A 118 23.45 3.92 -6.36
N TYR A 119 22.45 3.18 -6.87
CA TYR A 119 22.20 1.83 -6.35
C TYR A 119 23.38 0.88 -6.57
N GLY A 120 24.04 0.93 -7.73
CA GLY A 120 25.27 0.16 -7.94
C GLY A 120 26.41 0.49 -6.97
N LEU A 121 26.49 1.73 -6.45
CA LEU A 121 27.55 2.20 -5.54
C LEU A 121 27.16 2.21 -4.04
N ALA A 122 25.86 2.27 -3.73
CA ALA A 122 25.34 2.40 -2.37
C ALA A 122 24.78 1.07 -1.80
N LEU A 123 24.45 0.09 -2.66
CA LEU A 123 24.04 -1.25 -2.25
C LEU A 123 25.22 -2.16 -1.86
N ASN A 124 26.33 -1.58 -1.42
CA ASN A 124 27.52 -2.32 -0.98
C ASN A 124 27.45 -2.79 0.48
N ASP A 125 26.45 -2.31 1.24
CA ASP A 125 26.13 -2.78 2.58
C ASP A 125 24.71 -3.37 2.58
N GLY A 126 24.58 -4.64 3.01
CA GLY A 126 23.32 -5.38 2.99
C GLY A 126 22.18 -4.69 3.74
N ARG A 127 22.49 -3.83 4.73
CA ARG A 127 21.47 -3.00 5.39
C ARG A 127 20.82 -2.00 4.44
N THR A 128 21.62 -1.39 3.57
CA THR A 128 21.15 -0.38 2.61
C THR A 128 20.27 -1.02 1.54
N GLU A 129 20.64 -2.22 1.10
CA GLU A 129 19.83 -3.07 0.23
C GLU A 129 18.44 -3.33 0.81
N GLU A 130 18.35 -3.86 2.04
CA GLU A 130 17.06 -4.18 2.65
C GLU A 130 16.15 -2.96 2.76
N GLN A 131 16.72 -1.79 3.09
CA GLN A 131 15.96 -0.55 3.16
C GLN A 131 15.43 -0.11 1.79
N PHE A 132 16.23 -0.19 0.72
CA PHE A 132 15.77 0.16 -0.62
C PHE A 132 14.70 -0.80 -1.13
N LEU A 133 14.90 -2.11 -0.96
CA LEU A 133 13.91 -3.11 -1.31
C LEU A 133 12.58 -2.83 -0.60
N LEU A 134 12.62 -2.58 0.71
CA LEU A 134 11.41 -2.26 1.48
C LEU A 134 10.76 -0.96 1.01
N LEU A 135 11.55 0.09 0.77
CA LEU A 135 11.07 1.41 0.35
C LEU A 135 10.27 1.31 -0.96
N PHE A 136 10.84 0.66 -1.98
CA PHE A 136 10.17 0.47 -3.27
C PHE A 136 9.02 -0.53 -3.20
N THR A 137 9.11 -1.55 -2.35
CA THR A 137 8.00 -2.50 -2.12
C THR A 137 6.80 -1.79 -1.50
N MET A 138 7.01 -0.95 -0.48
CA MET A 138 5.94 -0.17 0.13
C MET A 138 5.36 0.82 -0.87
N ALA A 139 6.19 1.62 -1.54
CA ALA A 139 5.73 2.62 -2.48
C ALA A 139 4.93 2.02 -3.66
N SER A 140 5.36 0.89 -4.21
CA SER A 140 4.69 0.22 -5.32
C SER A 140 3.34 -0.43 -4.96
N ASN A 141 3.10 -0.72 -3.67
CA ASN A 141 1.84 -1.26 -3.20
C ASN A 141 0.92 -0.18 -2.58
N HIS A 142 1.47 0.93 -2.12
CA HIS A 142 0.75 1.92 -1.32
C HIS A 142 -0.43 2.60 -2.06
N PRO A 143 -1.65 2.65 -1.48
CA PRO A 143 -2.88 3.10 -2.15
C PRO A 143 -2.85 4.56 -2.63
N ALA A 144 -2.09 5.43 -1.96
CA ALA A 144 -1.96 6.84 -2.33
C ALA A 144 -1.20 7.09 -3.64
N PHE A 145 -0.50 6.10 -4.19
CA PHE A 145 0.08 6.21 -5.54
C PHE A 145 -0.93 5.80 -6.60
N SER A 146 -0.90 6.49 -7.74
CA SER A 146 -1.71 6.14 -8.91
C SER A 146 -1.22 4.82 -9.50
N PHE A 147 -2.07 4.17 -10.31
CA PHE A 147 -1.68 2.94 -11.01
C PHE A 147 -0.38 3.11 -11.81
N HIS A 148 -0.26 4.22 -12.54
CA HIS A 148 0.93 4.53 -13.32
C HIS A 148 2.18 4.68 -12.43
N GLN A 149 2.07 5.43 -11.33
CA GLN A 149 3.17 5.61 -10.39
C GLN A 149 3.63 4.26 -9.80
N LYS A 150 2.68 3.40 -9.40
CA LYS A 150 2.97 2.06 -8.92
C LYS A 150 3.71 1.23 -9.96
N GLN A 151 3.30 1.28 -11.23
CA GLN A 151 3.95 0.54 -12.30
C GLN A 151 5.41 0.95 -12.49
N VAL A 152 5.70 2.26 -12.49
CA VAL A 152 7.08 2.76 -12.58
C VAL A 152 7.90 2.32 -11.37
N LEU A 153 7.36 2.43 -10.16
CA LEU A 153 8.05 2.00 -8.95
C LEU A 153 8.34 0.48 -8.94
N ARG A 154 7.45 -0.35 -9.49
CA ARG A 154 7.69 -1.80 -9.67
C ARG A 154 8.83 -2.08 -10.66
N GLN A 155 8.91 -1.32 -11.74
CA GLN A 155 10.02 -1.44 -12.69
C GLN A 155 11.35 -1.08 -12.02
N GLN A 156 11.38 -0.03 -11.20
CA GLN A 156 12.57 0.34 -10.43
C GLN A 156 12.93 -0.73 -9.40
N LEU A 157 11.96 -1.32 -8.70
CA LEU A 157 12.19 -2.43 -7.78
C LEU A 157 12.84 -3.64 -8.48
N SER A 158 12.36 -4.01 -9.67
CA SER A 158 12.94 -5.09 -10.47
C SER A 158 14.40 -4.80 -10.83
N GLN A 159 14.70 -3.57 -11.25
CA GLN A 159 16.08 -3.17 -11.59
C GLN A 159 17.01 -3.25 -10.37
N ILE A 160 16.54 -2.82 -9.20
CA ILE A 160 17.29 -2.96 -7.94
C ILE A 160 17.60 -4.44 -7.66
N GLN A 161 16.61 -5.32 -7.77
CA GLN A 161 16.78 -6.76 -7.57
C GLN A 161 17.74 -7.39 -8.57
N ASP A 162 17.74 -6.95 -9.83
CA ASP A 162 18.67 -7.43 -10.86
C ASP A 162 20.12 -7.03 -10.57
N ILE A 163 20.35 -5.77 -10.14
CA ILE A 163 21.68 -5.27 -9.74
C ILE A 163 22.24 -6.08 -8.57
N LEU A 164 21.41 -6.37 -7.57
CA LEU A 164 21.80 -7.15 -6.39
C LEU A 164 22.18 -8.58 -6.74
N GLN A 165 21.45 -9.21 -7.65
CA GLN A 165 21.77 -10.55 -8.15
C GLN A 165 23.08 -10.56 -8.96
N ALA A 166 23.33 -9.52 -9.76
CA ALA A 166 24.58 -9.40 -10.53
C ALA A 166 25.82 -9.23 -9.63
N SER A 167 25.72 -8.47 -8.54
CA SER A 167 26.81 -8.27 -7.58
C SER A 167 27.19 -9.53 -6.79
N SER A 168 26.25 -10.46 -6.60
CA SER A 168 26.51 -11.73 -5.89
C SER A 168 27.15 -12.82 -6.77
N GLY A 169 27.21 -12.64 -8.10
CA GLY A 169 27.69 -13.63 -9.06
C GLY A 169 29.16 -13.52 -9.51
N GLY A 170 29.91 -12.55 -8.96
CA GLY A 170 31.28 -12.23 -9.40
C GLY A 170 32.39 -12.87 -8.57
N GLY A 171 32.45 -14.20 -8.50
CA GLY A 171 33.53 -14.89 -7.78
C GLY A 171 33.64 -16.38 -8.10
N GLY A 172 34.52 -16.72 -9.04
CA GLY A 172 35.10 -18.07 -9.17
C GLY A 172 34.81 -18.80 -10.48
N GLY A 173 35.74 -18.69 -11.43
CA GLY A 173 35.94 -19.73 -12.43
C GLY A 173 36.73 -20.91 -11.82
N GLY A 174 36.32 -22.15 -12.14
CA GLY A 174 37.09 -23.36 -11.81
C GLY A 174 36.23 -24.59 -11.46
N GLU A 175 35.82 -25.32 -12.50
CA GLU A 175 35.57 -26.77 -12.62
C GLU A 175 34.79 -27.60 -11.55
N ALA A 176 33.68 -28.18 -12.05
CA ALA A 176 33.18 -29.56 -11.91
C ALA A 176 33.08 -30.23 -10.51
N GLN A 177 31.84 -30.49 -10.05
CA GLN A 177 31.25 -31.85 -10.02
C GLN A 177 29.82 -31.86 -9.46
N ALA A 178 29.10 -32.89 -9.88
CA ALA A 178 27.66 -33.13 -9.74
C ALA A 178 27.17 -33.36 -8.31
N ALA A 179 25.96 -32.88 -8.01
CA ALA A 179 24.92 -33.62 -7.28
C ALA A 179 23.61 -32.82 -7.35
N GLY A 180 22.54 -33.49 -7.76
CA GLY A 180 21.24 -32.86 -7.97
C GLY A 180 20.59 -32.39 -6.67
N GLN A 181 19.81 -31.32 -6.78
CA GLN A 181 18.68 -31.05 -5.91
C GLN A 181 17.68 -30.19 -6.69
N SER A 182 16.54 -30.81 -6.99
CA SER A 182 15.37 -30.18 -7.56
C SER A 182 14.84 -29.13 -6.58
N GLY A 183 15.09 -27.85 -6.87
CA GLY A 183 14.42 -26.73 -6.25
C GLY A 183 13.47 -26.13 -7.26
N GLU A 184 12.21 -26.54 -7.25
CA GLU A 184 11.13 -25.80 -7.91
C GLU A 184 11.00 -24.44 -7.22
N ARG A 185 11.75 -23.45 -7.73
CA ARG A 185 11.44 -22.05 -7.50
C ARG A 185 10.17 -21.76 -8.26
N ALA A 186 9.06 -21.68 -7.53
CA ALA A 186 7.81 -21.16 -8.03
C ALA A 186 8.06 -19.76 -8.61
N ALA A 187 8.12 -19.68 -9.93
CA ALA A 187 7.90 -18.44 -10.64
C ALA A 187 6.45 -18.03 -10.34
N ILE A 188 6.26 -17.14 -9.36
CA ILE A 188 4.97 -16.50 -9.14
C ILE A 188 4.77 -15.58 -10.34
N CYS A 189 4.10 -16.09 -11.37
CA CYS A 189 3.60 -15.29 -12.47
C CYS A 189 2.67 -14.23 -11.88
N TYR A 190 3.04 -12.96 -12.03
CA TYR A 190 2.13 -11.85 -11.80
C TYR A 190 0.95 -11.97 -12.78
N ALA A 191 -0.12 -12.62 -12.35
CA ALA A 191 -1.39 -12.57 -13.05
C ALA A 191 -2.01 -11.18 -12.81
N GLN A 192 -1.97 -10.38 -13.87
CA GLN A 192 -2.59 -9.06 -13.94
C GLN A 192 -4.13 -9.21 -13.81
N PRO A 193 -4.81 -8.56 -12.85
CA PRO A 193 -6.26 -8.55 -12.82
C PRO A 193 -6.79 -7.60 -13.91
N HIS A 194 -7.31 -8.14 -15.00
CA HIS A 194 -8.14 -7.37 -15.93
C HIS A 194 -9.45 -7.01 -15.23
N HIS A 195 -9.56 -5.75 -14.77
CA HIS A 195 -10.84 -5.18 -14.35
C HIS A 195 -11.74 -4.97 -15.58
N HIS A 196 -12.58 -5.95 -15.89
CA HIS A 196 -13.73 -5.76 -16.77
C HIS A 196 -14.91 -5.25 -15.92
N TYR A 197 -15.08 -3.91 -15.84
CA TYR A 197 -16.36 -3.34 -15.43
C TYR A 197 -17.36 -3.52 -16.58
N HIS A 198 -18.22 -4.53 -16.50
CA HIS A 198 -19.37 -4.63 -17.39
C HIS A 198 -20.46 -3.68 -16.90
N ARG A 199 -20.46 -2.45 -17.44
CA ARG A 199 -21.54 -1.48 -17.25
C ARG A 199 -22.69 -1.86 -18.19
N GLN A 200 -23.69 -2.57 -17.70
CA GLN A 200 -24.95 -2.76 -18.43
C GLN A 200 -25.75 -1.46 -18.38
N SER A 201 -25.87 -0.81 -19.53
CA SER A 201 -26.79 0.29 -19.80
C SER A 201 -28.17 -0.29 -20.07
N VAL A 202 -29.09 -0.15 -19.12
CA VAL A 202 -30.52 -0.32 -19.38
C VAL A 202 -31.10 1.08 -19.68
N SER A 203 -31.48 1.28 -20.93
CA SER A 203 -32.13 2.48 -21.45
C SER A 203 -33.62 2.44 -21.10
N LEU A 204 -34.14 3.47 -20.41
CA LEU A 204 -35.58 3.73 -20.28
C LEU A 204 -35.87 5.21 -20.58
N PRO A 205 -37.04 5.53 -21.19
CA PRO A 205 -37.16 6.65 -22.12
C PRO A 205 -37.44 8.00 -21.45
N LEU A 206 -36.92 9.06 -22.08
CA LEU A 206 -37.25 10.45 -21.83
C LEU A 206 -38.69 10.76 -22.25
N SER A 207 -39.36 11.61 -21.49
CA SER A 207 -40.35 12.56 -22.02
C SER A 207 -40.23 13.91 -21.28
N PRO A 208 -40.46 15.05 -21.96
CA PRO A 208 -39.93 16.35 -21.55
C PRO A 208 -41.01 17.32 -21.04
N LEU A 209 -40.71 18.15 -20.04
CA LEU A 209 -41.47 19.37 -19.77
C LEU A 209 -40.57 20.52 -19.27
N SER A 210 -40.85 21.70 -19.82
CA SER A 210 -40.12 22.98 -19.81
C SER A 210 -40.29 23.82 -18.53
N PRO A 211 -39.58 24.96 -18.36
CA PRO A 211 -39.33 25.61 -17.08
C PRO A 211 -40.28 26.77 -16.79
N THR A 212 -40.55 27.02 -15.51
CA THR A 212 -41.09 28.31 -15.04
C THR A 212 -40.49 28.69 -13.69
N ALA A 213 -40.12 29.97 -13.61
CA ALA A 213 -39.47 30.67 -12.52
C ALA A 213 -40.37 30.87 -11.28
N CYS A 214 -39.72 31.21 -10.15
CA CYS A 214 -40.02 32.34 -9.26
C CYS A 214 -39.85 32.03 -7.75
N SER A 215 -38.89 32.74 -7.16
CA SER A 215 -39.00 33.54 -5.92
C SER A 215 -38.88 32.88 -4.53
N LEU A 216 -37.87 33.35 -3.80
CA LEU A 216 -37.73 33.42 -2.34
C LEU A 216 -38.90 34.16 -1.67
N PRO A 217 -39.11 33.93 -0.37
CA PRO A 217 -38.78 34.99 0.59
C PRO A 217 -38.10 34.53 1.89
N ASP A 218 -37.43 35.51 2.49
CA ASP A 218 -36.84 35.58 3.83
C ASP A 218 -37.91 35.59 4.95
N ALA A 219 -37.58 35.06 6.14
CA ALA A 219 -37.72 35.75 7.44
C ALA A 219 -37.58 34.82 8.67
N SER A 220 -36.74 35.28 9.58
CA SER A 220 -36.45 34.88 10.96
C SER A 220 -37.67 34.62 11.88
N ALA A 221 -37.57 33.61 12.76
CA ALA A 221 -38.04 33.69 14.16
C ALA A 221 -37.55 32.49 15.02
N ALA A 222 -37.25 32.80 16.27
CA ALA A 222 -36.66 31.98 17.32
C ALA A 222 -37.63 31.00 18.01
N TYR A 223 -37.09 29.94 18.64
CA TYR A 223 -37.23 29.54 20.07
C TYR A 223 -36.98 28.03 20.27
N LEU A 224 -36.20 27.71 21.31
CA LEU A 224 -35.77 26.38 21.81
C LEU A 224 -36.93 25.60 22.51
N PRO A 225 -36.67 24.52 23.28
CA PRO A 225 -36.52 23.11 22.90
C PRO A 225 -37.56 22.21 23.61
N LEU A 226 -37.63 20.88 23.34
CA LEU A 226 -38.10 19.87 24.33
C LEU A 226 -37.96 18.41 23.83
N SER A 227 -37.08 17.67 24.53
CA SER A 227 -37.21 16.29 25.07
C SER A 227 -37.43 15.03 24.22
N PRO A 228 -37.01 13.86 24.74
CA PRO A 228 -36.57 12.70 23.96
C PRO A 228 -37.69 11.67 23.74
N CYS A 229 -37.65 10.96 22.62
CA CYS A 229 -38.43 9.74 22.41
C CYS A 229 -37.52 8.55 22.10
N GLN A 230 -37.81 7.48 22.81
CA GLN A 230 -37.07 6.25 22.96
C GLN A 230 -37.48 5.23 21.88
N ALA A 231 -36.48 4.46 21.43
CA ALA A 231 -36.51 3.14 20.80
C ALA A 231 -37.40 2.92 19.55
N CYS A 232 -36.74 2.62 18.43
CA CYS A 232 -37.27 1.65 17.48
C CYS A 232 -36.13 0.77 16.93
N LEU A 233 -36.18 -0.52 17.27
CA LEU A 233 -35.52 -1.60 16.55
C LEU A 233 -36.04 -1.61 15.11
N THR A 234 -35.16 -1.53 14.13
CA THR A 234 -35.28 -2.22 12.83
C THR A 234 -34.03 -1.99 11.99
N HIS A 235 -33.67 -3.04 11.24
CA HIS A 235 -32.61 -3.11 10.24
C HIS A 235 -32.34 -1.79 9.47
N CYS A 236 -31.13 -1.26 9.57
CA CYS A 236 -30.65 -0.19 8.70
C CYS A 236 -29.72 -0.76 7.61
N THR A 237 -30.30 -1.03 6.44
CA THR A 237 -29.57 -1.14 5.17
C THR A 237 -29.39 0.26 4.58
N CYS A 238 -28.31 0.96 4.95
CA CYS A 238 -27.97 2.26 4.39
C CYS A 238 -26.48 2.32 4.05
N TRP A 239 -26.07 1.67 2.95
CA TRP A 239 -24.80 1.97 2.28
C TRP A 239 -25.10 2.21 0.81
N HIS A 240 -25.55 3.42 0.49
CA HIS A 240 -25.43 4.03 -0.83
C HIS A 240 -25.28 5.55 -0.67
N LYS A 241 -24.08 6.03 -1.01
CA LYS A 241 -23.83 7.21 -1.86
C LYS A 241 -23.95 8.62 -1.25
N VAL A 242 -22.79 9.23 -0.98
CA VAL A 242 -22.40 10.62 -1.34
C VAL A 242 -20.86 10.58 -1.51
N GLY A 243 -20.19 10.89 -2.61
CA GLY A 243 -20.48 11.82 -3.72
C GLY A 243 -19.57 13.05 -3.56
N ILE A 244 -18.34 13.02 -4.09
CA ILE A 244 -17.89 13.95 -5.14
C ILE A 244 -18.62 15.31 -5.10
N VAL A 245 -17.93 16.31 -4.53
CA VAL A 245 -17.65 17.62 -5.14
C VAL A 245 -16.18 17.91 -4.86
#